data_AF-D1KF23-F1
#
_entry.id   AF-D1KF23-F1
#
_cell.length_a   1.000
_cell.length_b   1.000
_cell.length_c   1.000
_cell.angle_alpha   90.00
_cell.angle_beta   90.00
_cell.angle_gamma   90.00
#
_symmetry.space_group_name_H-M   'P 1'
#
loop_
_entity.id
_entity.type
_entity.pdbx_description
1 polymer ?
#
loop_
_entity_poly.entity_id
_entity_poly.type
_entity_poly.pdbx_seq_one_letter_code
_entity_poly.pdbx_strand_id
1 'polypeptide(L)'
;RIKKENDSMQIEVRHMKGEDIQSLHHKELMAIEEALENGLASIRDKQREYFEMEKKNEMMLEEENKHLKYVLHRQQMEIEGRGGMEDGYDQQVREYQSQQMPFAFRVQPIQPNLQERM
;
A
#
# COMPACT_ATOMS: atom_id res chain seq x y z
N ARG A 1 30.01 32.90 11.81
CA ARG A 1 28.76 33.30 11.13
C ARG A 1 27.68 32.25 11.37
N ILE A 2 27.88 31.02 10.89
CA ILE A 2 26.96 29.87 11.11
C ILE A 2 26.56 29.67 12.58
N LYS A 3 27.52 29.67 13.52
CA LYS A 3 27.21 29.50 14.95
C LYS A 3 26.21 30.54 15.47
N LYS A 4 26.40 31.82 15.13
CA LYS A 4 25.53 32.90 15.59
C LYS A 4 24.11 32.74 15.04
N GLU A 5 23.99 32.34 13.78
CA GLU A 5 22.70 32.07 13.14
C GLU A 5 21.99 30.88 13.78
N ASN A 6 22.72 29.80 14.07
CA ASN A 6 22.19 28.66 14.82
C ASN A 6 21.73 29.06 16.22
N ASP A 7 22.50 29.86 16.94
CA ASP A 7 22.14 30.35 18.27
C ASP A 7 20.84 31.19 18.19
N SER A 8 20.72 32.05 17.17
CA SER A 8 19.50 32.82 16.91
C SER A 8 18.28 31.94 16.59
N MET A 9 18.43 30.94 15.70
CA MET A 9 17.35 30.00 15.39
C MET A 9 16.92 29.19 16.61
N GLN A 10 17.85 28.80 17.47
CA GLN A 10 17.51 28.08 18.71
C GLN A 10 16.69 28.94 19.67
N ILE A 11 16.99 30.24 19.76
CA ILE A 11 16.19 31.18 20.55
C ILE A 11 14.78 31.28 19.97
N GLU A 12 14.63 31.43 18.65
CA GLU A 12 13.33 31.47 18.00
C GLU A 12 12.52 30.19 18.23
N VAL A 13 13.14 29.01 18.17
CA VAL A 13 12.49 27.73 18.46
C VAL A 13 11.99 27.66 19.91
N ARG A 14 12.74 28.20 20.87
CA ARG A 14 12.29 28.29 22.27
C ARG A 14 11.07 29.20 22.40
N HIS A 15 11.07 30.36 21.74
CA HIS A 15 9.91 31.26 21.73
C HIS A 15 8.67 30.59 21.11
N MET A 16 8.82 29.88 19.98
CA MET A 16 7.72 29.13 19.36
C MET A 16 7.18 28.00 20.26
N LYS A 17 8.00 27.47 21.18
CA LYS A 17 7.57 26.50 22.19
C LYS A 17 6.89 27.13 23.42
N GLY A 18 6.82 28.46 23.49
CA GLY A 18 6.30 29.20 24.64
C GLY A 18 7.32 29.41 25.76
N GLU A 19 8.61 29.17 25.51
CA GLU A 19 9.70 29.45 26.43
C GLU A 19 10.21 30.90 26.27
N ASP A 20 10.80 31.48 27.32
CA ASP A 20 11.40 32.83 27.34
C ASP A 20 10.49 33.99 26.86
N ILE A 21 9.18 33.76 26.78
CA ILE A 21 8.16 34.70 26.28
C ILE A 21 8.07 36.03 27.06
N GLN A 22 8.48 36.06 28.33
CA GLN A 22 8.49 37.29 29.14
C GLN A 22 9.50 38.33 28.63
N SER A 23 10.48 37.91 27.83
CA SER A 23 11.48 38.80 27.23
C SER A 23 11.00 39.50 25.96
N LEU A 24 9.85 39.09 25.41
CA LEU A 24 9.32 39.55 24.13
C LEU A 24 8.33 40.70 24.28
N HIS A 25 8.35 41.61 23.31
CA HIS A 25 7.35 42.66 23.22
C HIS A 25 6.03 42.14 22.63
N HIS A 26 4.92 42.82 22.91
CA HIS A 26 3.58 42.43 22.45
C HIS A 26 3.49 42.17 20.93
N LYS A 27 4.21 42.95 20.11
CA LYS A 27 4.24 42.74 18.65
C LYS A 27 4.90 41.42 18.23
N GLU A 28 5.95 41.02 18.94
CA GLU A 28 6.66 39.76 18.68
C GLU A 28 5.79 38.57 19.11
N LEU A 29 5.09 38.71 20.23
CA LEU A 29 4.12 37.71 20.70
C LEU A 29 2.97 37.50 19.70
N MET A 30 2.39 38.58 19.17
CA MET A 30 1.34 38.48 18.13
C MET A 30 1.85 37.76 16.87
N ALA A 31 3.07 38.06 16.43
CA ALA A 31 3.65 37.41 15.26
C ALA A 31 3.87 35.90 15.47
N ILE A 32 4.29 35.49 16.67
CA ILE A 32 4.44 34.07 17.04
C ILE A 32 3.07 33.38 17.08
N GLU A 33 2.07 34.02 17.68
CA GLU A 33 0.71 33.50 17.75
C GLU A 33 0.13 33.25 16.35
N GLU A 34 0.20 34.25 15.47
CA GLU A 34 -0.26 34.14 14.09
C GLU A 34 0.50 33.03 13.32
N ALA A 35 1.82 32.95 13.49
CA ALA A 35 2.64 31.92 12.85
C ALA A 35 2.27 30.50 13.34
N LEU A 36 2.06 30.33 14.64
CA LEU A 36 1.66 29.05 15.24
C LEU A 36 0.24 28.65 14.82
N GLU A 37 -0.70 29.59 14.81
CA GLU A 37 -2.08 29.34 14.38
C GLU A 37 -2.13 28.89 12.90
N ASN A 38 -1.45 29.64 12.02
CA ASN A 38 -1.36 29.30 10.60
C ASN A 38 -0.63 27.96 10.37
N GLY A 39 0.44 27.70 11.12
CA GLY A 39 1.18 26.44 11.06
C GLY A 39 0.33 25.25 11.49
N LEU A 40 -0.42 25.38 12.59
CA LEU A 40 -1.33 24.35 13.08
C LEU A 40 -2.48 24.09 12.11
N ALA A 41 -3.09 25.14 11.55
CA ALA A 41 -4.12 25.00 10.53
C ALA A 41 -3.60 24.23 9.32
N SER A 42 -2.44 24.63 8.79
CA SER A 42 -1.80 23.98 7.64
C SER A 42 -1.48 22.50 7.89
N ILE A 43 -1.01 22.15 9.09
CA ILE A 43 -0.73 20.75 9.46
C ILE A 43 -2.03 19.94 9.51
N ARG A 44 -3.08 20.48 10.13
CA ARG A 44 -4.39 19.81 10.22
C ARG A 44 -5.00 19.57 8.84
N ASP A 45 -4.88 20.53 7.94
CA ASP A 45 -5.38 20.40 6.57
C ASP A 45 -4.64 19.29 5.82
N LYS A 46 -3.31 19.24 5.92
CA LYS A 46 -2.50 18.15 5.33
C LYS A 46 -2.82 16.79 5.92
N GLN A 47 -3.02 16.71 7.24
CA GLN A 47 -3.43 15.46 7.90
C GLN A 47 -4.77 14.97 7.39
N ARG A 48 -5.74 15.88 7.22
CA ARG A 48 -7.05 15.57 6.65
C ARG A 48 -6.94 15.11 5.20
N GLU A 49 -6.17 15.80 4.37
CA GLU A 49 -5.96 15.43 2.98
C GLU A 49 -5.39 14.01 2.84
N TYR A 50 -4.36 13.69 3.64
CA TYR A 50 -3.77 12.35 3.66
C TYR A 50 -4.81 11.28 4.07
N PHE A 51 -5.59 11.56 5.12
CA PHE A 51 -6.63 10.65 5.58
C PHE A 51 -7.71 10.39 4.52
N GLU A 52 -8.19 11.44 3.84
CA GLU A 52 -9.21 11.29 2.78
C GLU A 52 -8.66 10.54 1.56
N MET A 53 -7.38 10.76 1.21
CA MET A 53 -6.70 10.02 0.15
C MET A 53 -6.63 8.52 0.48
N GLU A 54 -6.17 8.18 1.69
CA GLU A 54 -6.07 6.77 2.13
C GLU A 54 -7.44 6.10 2.15
N LYS A 55 -8.46 6.78 2.67
CA LYS A 55 -9.84 6.28 2.67
C LYS A 55 -10.36 6.02 1.25
N LYS A 56 -10.04 6.90 0.30
CA LYS A 56 -10.39 6.71 -1.11
C LYS A 56 -9.66 5.50 -1.71
N ASN A 57 -8.38 5.34 -1.40
CA ASN A 57 -7.59 4.20 -1.85
C ASN A 57 -8.16 2.88 -1.33
N GLU A 58 -8.54 2.83 -0.05
CA GLU A 58 -9.18 1.67 0.58
C GLU A 58 -10.48 1.29 -0.15
N MET A 59 -11.38 2.25 -0.39
CA MET A 59 -12.63 1.98 -1.11
C MET A 59 -12.39 1.43 -2.52
N MET A 60 -11.42 2.00 -3.27
CA MET A 60 -11.09 1.52 -4.62
C MET A 60 -10.52 0.10 -4.60
N LEU A 61 -9.65 -0.21 -3.64
CA LEU A 61 -9.07 -1.54 -3.47
C LEU A 61 -10.12 -2.57 -3.08
N GLU A 62 -11.07 -2.22 -2.20
CA GLU A 62 -12.18 -3.10 -1.84
C GLU A 62 -13.09 -3.41 -3.04
N GLU A 63 -13.41 -2.39 -3.84
CA GLU A 63 -14.21 -2.55 -5.05
C GLU A 63 -13.52 -3.44 -6.09
N GLU A 64 -12.23 -3.18 -6.35
CA GLU A 64 -11.43 -4.01 -7.25
C GLU A 64 -11.31 -5.45 -6.75
N ASN A 65 -11.07 -5.65 -5.46
CA ASN A 65 -10.99 -6.99 -4.86
C ASN A 65 -12.31 -7.75 -5.01
N LYS A 66 -13.45 -7.07 -4.81
CA LYS A 66 -14.78 -7.65 -5.01
C LYS A 66 -15.01 -8.01 -6.47
N HIS A 67 -14.61 -7.15 -7.40
CA HIS A 67 -14.71 -7.42 -8.83
C HIS A 67 -13.88 -8.64 -9.24
N LEU A 68 -12.62 -8.70 -8.80
CA LEU A 68 -11.71 -9.82 -9.09
C LEU A 68 -12.25 -11.14 -8.50
N LYS A 69 -12.76 -11.12 -7.26
CA LYS A 69 -13.44 -12.29 -6.65
C LYS A 69 -14.62 -12.77 -7.48
N TYR A 70 -15.44 -11.85 -8.01
CA TYR A 70 -16.57 -12.19 -8.87
C TYR A 70 -16.11 -12.85 -10.18
N VAL A 71 -15.10 -12.28 -10.84
CA VAL A 71 -14.53 -12.84 -12.08
C VAL A 71 -13.94 -14.23 -11.84
N LEU A 72 -13.19 -14.41 -10.75
CA LEU A 72 -12.62 -15.69 -10.36
C LEU A 72 -13.71 -16.73 -10.10
N HIS A 73 -14.76 -16.37 -9.37
CA HIS A 73 -15.89 -17.27 -9.10
C HIS A 73 -16.60 -17.70 -10.39
N ARG A 74 -16.83 -16.77 -11.33
CA ARG A 74 -17.42 -17.07 -12.63
C ARG A 74 -16.55 -18.05 -13.43
N GLN A 75 -15.23 -17.82 -13.46
CA GLN A 75 -14.30 -18.71 -14.15
C GLN A 75 -14.27 -20.11 -13.52
N GLN A 76 -14.31 -20.21 -12.19
CA GLN A 76 -14.39 -21.51 -11.49
C GLN A 76 -15.65 -22.28 -11.88
N MET A 77 -16.81 -21.61 -11.92
CA MET A 77 -18.06 -22.23 -12.37
C MET A 77 -18.02 -22.67 -13.84
N GLU A 78 -17.33 -21.94 -14.71
CA GLU A 78 -17.12 -22.33 -16.12
C GLU A 78 -16.21 -23.56 -16.25
N ILE A 79 -15.21 -23.71 -15.38
CA ILE A 79 -14.31 -24.88 -15.32
C ILE A 79 -15.04 -26.09 -14.76
N GLU A 80 -15.76 -25.94 -13.64
CA GLU A 80 -16.55 -27.00 -13.01
C GLU A 80 -17.74 -27.43 -13.87
N GLY A 81 -18.39 -26.49 -14.58
CA GLY A 81 -19.44 -26.76 -15.55
C GLY A 81 -18.95 -27.48 -16.81
N ARG A 82 -17.67 -27.35 -17.17
CA ARG A 82 -17.02 -28.16 -18.22
C ARG A 82 -16.61 -29.54 -17.71
N GLY A 83 -16.20 -29.66 -16.45
CA GLY A 83 -15.81 -30.94 -15.81
C GLY A 83 -16.97 -31.83 -15.35
N GLY A 84 -18.22 -31.35 -15.39
CA GLY A 84 -19.42 -32.11 -14.99
C GLY A 84 -20.08 -32.95 -16.09
N MET A 85 -19.55 -32.93 -17.32
CA MET A 85 -20.08 -33.69 -18.47
C MET A 85 -19.01 -34.56 -19.14
N GLU A 86 -18.03 -35.08 -18.39
CA GLU A 86 -16.90 -35.79 -19.00
C GLU A 86 -16.56 -37.14 -18.36
N ASP A 87 -17.54 -37.83 -17.75
CA ASP A 87 -17.33 -39.20 -17.23
C ASP A 87 -17.40 -40.28 -18.34
N GLY A 88 -17.06 -39.93 -19.60
CA GLY A 88 -17.15 -40.87 -20.72
C GLY A 88 -16.37 -40.55 -21.99
N TYR A 89 -15.89 -39.32 -22.18
CA TYR A 89 -15.15 -38.91 -23.39
C TYR A 89 -13.65 -38.71 -23.17
N ASP A 90 -13.20 -38.62 -21.92
CA ASP A 90 -11.84 -38.22 -21.56
C ASP A 90 -10.80 -39.36 -21.71
N GLN A 91 -11.26 -40.61 -21.84
CA GLN A 91 -10.37 -41.76 -22.03
C GLN A 91 -9.81 -41.83 -23.46
N GLN A 92 -10.58 -41.42 -24.47
CA GLN A 92 -10.22 -41.58 -25.87
C GLN A 92 -9.30 -40.45 -26.37
N VAL A 93 -9.41 -39.24 -25.78
CA VAL A 93 -8.57 -38.08 -26.14
C VAL A 93 -7.17 -38.18 -25.54
N ARG A 94 -7.02 -38.74 -24.32
CA ARG A 94 -5.71 -38.97 -23.71
C ARG A 94 -4.84 -39.93 -24.53
N GLU A 95 -5.44 -40.96 -25.13
CA GLU A 95 -4.68 -41.94 -25.91
C GLU A 95 -4.17 -41.33 -27.23
N TYR A 96 -4.97 -40.47 -27.88
CA TYR A 96 -4.57 -39.75 -29.10
C TYR A 96 -3.56 -38.61 -28.86
N GLN A 97 -3.68 -37.86 -27.76
CA GLN A 97 -2.72 -36.79 -27.44
C GLN A 97 -1.37 -37.32 -26.91
N SER A 98 -1.31 -38.55 -26.40
CA SER A 98 -0.06 -39.16 -25.96
C SER A 98 0.94 -39.44 -27.09
N GLN A 99 0.47 -39.52 -28.35
CA GLN A 99 1.29 -39.85 -29.52
C GLN A 99 1.91 -38.62 -30.22
N GLN A 100 1.48 -37.39 -29.91
CA GLN A 100 1.81 -36.21 -30.73
C GLN A 100 2.37 -35.00 -29.94
N MET A 101 3.35 -35.16 -29.05
CA MET A 101 4.11 -33.98 -28.55
C MET A 101 5.61 -34.30 -28.43
N PRO A 102 6.51 -33.68 -29.23
CA PRO A 102 7.94 -34.04 -29.25
C PRO A 102 8.79 -33.45 -28.11
N PHE A 103 8.27 -32.61 -27.22
CA PHE A 103 9.10 -32.00 -26.16
C PHE A 103 8.31 -31.82 -24.87
N ALA A 104 8.49 -32.75 -23.93
CA ALA A 104 7.99 -32.62 -22.57
C ALA A 104 9.18 -32.35 -21.64
N PHE A 105 9.35 -31.11 -21.19
CA PHE A 105 10.09 -30.84 -19.96
C PHE A 105 9.24 -31.35 -18.80
N ARG A 106 9.47 -32.61 -18.43
CA ARG A 106 8.84 -33.26 -17.28
C ARG A 106 9.57 -32.80 -16.02
N VAL A 107 9.02 -31.81 -15.32
CA VAL A 107 9.36 -31.62 -13.91
C VAL A 107 8.32 -32.39 -13.11
N GLN A 108 8.72 -33.51 -12.51
CA GLN A 108 7.83 -34.31 -11.68
C GLN A 108 7.51 -33.57 -10.37
N PRO A 109 6.26 -33.62 -9.89
CA PRO A 109 5.85 -32.97 -8.65
C PRO A 109 6.18 -33.86 -7.44
N ILE A 110 7.47 -34.11 -7.17
CA ILE A 110 7.91 -34.62 -5.85
C ILE A 110 9.31 -34.06 -5.56
N GLN A 111 9.39 -32.91 -4.89
CA GLN A 111 10.59 -32.54 -4.15
C GLN A 111 10.21 -31.93 -2.79
N PRO A 112 10.01 -32.76 -1.76
CA PRO A 112 10.19 -32.32 -0.39
C PRO A 112 11.69 -32.29 -0.11
N ASN A 113 12.18 -31.15 0.37
CA ASN A 113 13.51 -30.97 0.99
C ASN A 113 14.70 -30.87 0.02
N LEU A 114 15.20 -29.64 -0.16
CA LEU A 114 16.63 -29.35 -0.03
C LEU A 114 16.78 -27.90 0.45
N GLN A 115 16.97 -27.82 1.76
CA GLN A 115 17.30 -26.63 2.53
C GLN A 115 18.62 -26.02 2.06
N GLU A 116 18.64 -24.68 2.07
CA GLU A 116 19.75 -23.78 2.42
C GLU A 116 21.13 -24.43 2.65
N ARG A 117 22.11 -24.08 1.80
CA ARG A 117 23.51 -23.91 2.23
C ARG A 117 24.12 -22.72 1.49
N MET A 118 24.62 -21.80 2.31
CA MET A 118 25.50 -20.63 2.07
C MET A 118 26.09 -20.44 0.67
#